data_AF-K6YGJ0-F1
#
_entry.id   AF-K6YGJ0-F1
#
_cell.length_a   1.000
_cell.length_b   1.000
_cell.length_c   1.000
_cell.angle_alpha   90.00
_cell.angle_beta   90.00
_cell.angle_gamma   90.00
#
_symmetry.space_group_name_H-M   'P 1'
#
loop_
_entity.id
_entity.type
_entity.pdbx_description
1 polymer ?
#
loop_
_entity_poly.entity_id
_entity_poly.type
_entity_poly.pdbx_seq_one_letter_code
_entity_poly.pdbx_strand_id
1 'polypeptide(L)'
;MEHKRQFLICNKEFSHTNFNHVTLLSGFSLYYHTDLDVAFSNCKVNVLIGSAFKSTQGTISNDLNTINTDNIADITSDWSGRWLIIIGNSLHIDPGGMLGCYYGLQAGEPVLSSSLALLNEIFSFEKNNDYKDIKHGNAMNWFPPPLTIFNGVKKLLVGQAININEGTIKRAGKRENKFKHLAQSEIYTTLAIRLTTIVKNVSQVYGEEIYLPLTAGYDSRTLLAALLNSQTSFSAFLFEHENISAADKKNTSNISSEIQLSV
;
A
#
# COMPACT_ATOMS: atom_id res chain seq x y z
N MET A 1 15.52 16.58 1.78
CA MET A 1 14.13 16.38 2.27
C MET A 1 14.13 15.05 3.03
N GLU A 2 13.35 14.85 4.09
CA GLU A 2 13.34 13.55 4.77
C GLU A 2 12.49 12.54 3.98
N HIS A 3 13.13 11.53 3.38
CA HIS A 3 12.46 10.51 2.57
C HIS A 3 12.04 9.30 3.42
N LYS A 4 11.25 9.56 4.46
CA LYS A 4 10.79 8.54 5.40
C LYS A 4 9.86 7.53 4.73
N ARG A 5 10.08 6.23 5.01
CA ARG A 5 9.28 5.11 4.48
C ARG A 5 9.19 5.06 2.95
N GLN A 6 10.28 5.44 2.26
CA GLN A 6 10.39 5.41 0.80
C GLN A 6 11.40 4.37 0.31
N PHE A 7 11.27 3.95 -0.95
CA PHE A 7 12.25 3.11 -1.63
C PHE A 7 12.76 3.75 -2.93
N LEU A 8 13.91 3.30 -3.41
CA LEU A 8 14.49 3.60 -4.71
C LEU A 8 15.10 2.32 -5.31
N ILE A 9 14.87 2.07 -6.58
CA ILE A 9 15.52 1.01 -7.36
C ILE A 9 16.28 1.66 -8.52
N CYS A 10 17.59 1.48 -8.55
CA CYS A 10 18.47 1.97 -9.60
C CYS A 10 19.83 1.22 -9.61
N ASN A 11 20.60 1.40 -10.68
CA ASN A 11 21.99 0.93 -10.76
C ASN A 11 23.00 1.95 -10.22
N LYS A 12 22.64 3.24 -10.22
CA LYS A 12 23.47 4.29 -9.65
C LYS A 12 23.62 4.07 -8.15
N GLU A 13 24.85 4.14 -7.65
CA GLU A 13 25.09 4.13 -6.21
C GLU A 13 24.38 5.31 -5.55
N PHE A 14 23.63 4.99 -4.51
CA PHE A 14 22.92 5.96 -3.68
C PHE A 14 23.29 5.73 -2.22
N SER A 15 23.59 6.82 -1.52
CA SER A 15 23.74 6.80 -0.08
C SER A 15 22.95 7.95 0.53
N HIS A 16 22.17 7.62 1.55
CA HIS A 16 21.43 8.58 2.35
C HIS A 16 21.36 8.03 3.77
N THR A 17 21.40 8.93 4.75
CA THR A 17 21.23 8.55 6.15
C THR A 17 19.90 7.80 6.32
N ASN A 18 19.90 6.69 7.07
CA ASN A 18 18.73 5.83 7.31
C ASN A 18 18.19 5.07 6.09
N PHE A 19 19.00 4.86 5.05
CA PHE A 19 18.66 3.93 3.98
C PHE A 19 19.53 2.66 4.06
N ASN A 20 18.85 1.52 4.06
CA ASN A 20 19.46 0.22 3.81
C ASN A 20 19.49 -0.04 2.30
N HIS A 21 20.32 -1.00 1.87
CA HIS A 21 20.30 -1.46 0.49
C HIS A 21 20.46 -2.97 0.38
N VAL A 22 19.94 -3.51 -0.73
CA VAL A 22 20.11 -4.91 -1.12
C VAL A 22 20.20 -4.99 -2.64
N THR A 23 21.04 -5.88 -3.15
CA THR A 23 21.10 -6.17 -4.59
C THR A 23 19.99 -7.15 -4.96
N LEU A 24 19.19 -6.79 -5.96
CA LEU A 24 18.14 -7.62 -6.53
C LEU A 24 18.73 -8.63 -7.52
N LEU A 25 17.99 -9.69 -7.84
CA LEU A 25 18.38 -10.66 -8.88
C LEU A 25 18.63 -10.03 -10.25
N SER A 26 17.91 -8.94 -10.54
CA SER A 26 18.13 -8.10 -11.72
C SER A 26 19.52 -7.46 -11.85
N GLY A 27 20.30 -7.41 -10.76
CA GLY A 27 21.53 -6.63 -10.64
C GLY A 27 21.31 -5.21 -10.11
N PHE A 28 20.07 -4.70 -10.13
CA PHE A 28 19.73 -3.39 -9.58
C PHE A 28 19.82 -3.38 -8.05
N SER A 29 20.10 -2.21 -7.48
CA SER A 29 20.06 -2.01 -6.03
C SER A 29 18.68 -1.50 -5.61
N LEU A 30 18.08 -2.16 -4.63
CA LEU A 30 16.93 -1.67 -3.89
C LEU A 30 17.44 -0.96 -2.64
N TYR A 31 17.29 0.37 -2.62
CA TYR A 31 17.49 1.22 -1.46
C TYR A 31 16.14 1.46 -0.77
N TYR A 32 16.11 1.36 0.55
CA TYR A 32 14.87 1.57 1.31
C TYR A 32 15.15 2.18 2.67
N HIS A 33 14.28 3.07 3.11
CA HIS A 33 14.35 3.69 4.42
C HIS A 33 14.23 2.64 5.53
N THR A 34 14.93 2.81 6.66
CA THR A 34 14.92 1.85 7.80
C THR A 34 13.52 1.55 8.34
N ASP A 35 12.63 2.55 8.33
CA ASP A 35 11.25 2.41 8.79
C ASP A 35 10.28 1.86 7.72
N LEU A 36 10.77 1.52 6.53
CA LEU A 36 9.99 0.83 5.50
C LEU A 36 10.15 -0.67 5.69
N ASP A 37 9.05 -1.37 5.97
CA ASP A 37 9.05 -2.82 6.07
C ASP A 37 9.51 -3.44 4.74
N VAL A 38 10.51 -4.32 4.80
CA VAL A 38 10.94 -5.12 3.65
C VAL A 38 11.12 -6.57 4.10
N ALA A 39 10.44 -7.49 3.41
CA ALA A 39 10.53 -8.91 3.67
C ALA A 39 11.01 -9.66 2.42
N PHE A 40 11.73 -10.75 2.63
CA PHE A 40 12.32 -11.57 1.57
C PHE A 40 11.80 -12.99 1.66
N SER A 41 11.68 -13.67 0.53
CA SER A 41 11.58 -15.14 0.54
C SER A 41 12.88 -15.76 1.06
N ASN A 42 12.83 -17.03 1.47
CA ASN A 42 13.97 -17.75 2.06
C ASN A 42 15.19 -17.75 1.13
N CYS A 43 14.96 -17.85 -0.18
CA CYS A 43 16.02 -17.79 -1.21
C CYS A 43 16.31 -16.36 -1.70
N LYS A 44 15.68 -15.33 -1.10
CA LYS A 44 15.77 -13.91 -1.48
C LYS A 44 15.44 -13.62 -2.95
N VAL A 45 14.61 -14.47 -3.56
CA VAL A 45 14.16 -14.34 -4.95
C VAL A 45 13.01 -13.35 -5.06
N ASN A 46 12.12 -13.35 -4.06
CA ASN A 46 10.95 -12.49 -4.01
C ASN A 46 11.13 -11.47 -2.88
N VAL A 47 10.73 -10.23 -3.16
CA VAL A 47 10.87 -9.12 -2.20
C VAL A 47 9.52 -8.44 -2.02
N LEU A 48 9.03 -8.39 -0.79
CA LEU A 48 7.88 -7.58 -0.39
C LEU A 48 8.39 -6.26 0.19
N ILE A 49 7.85 -5.16 -0.30
CA ILE A 49 8.12 -3.81 0.19
C ILE A 49 6.81 -3.24 0.73
N GLY A 50 6.82 -2.75 1.97
CA GLY A 50 5.63 -2.32 2.70
C GLY A 50 4.96 -3.45 3.48
N SER A 51 3.70 -3.23 3.87
CA SER A 51 2.97 -4.07 4.82
C SER A 51 1.78 -4.74 4.13
N ALA A 52 1.71 -6.07 4.23
CA ALA A 52 0.63 -6.88 3.68
C ALA A 52 0.02 -7.77 4.75
N PHE A 53 -1.29 -8.02 4.68
CA PHE A 53 -2.05 -8.82 5.61
C PHE A 53 -3.01 -9.72 4.86
N LYS A 54 -3.08 -11.00 5.22
CA LYS A 54 -4.03 -11.94 4.61
C LYS A 54 -5.43 -11.74 5.17
N SER A 55 -6.44 -11.90 4.34
CA SER A 55 -7.86 -11.99 4.72
C SER A 55 -8.33 -13.44 4.95
N THR A 56 -7.41 -14.39 4.83
CA THR A 56 -7.63 -15.83 5.00
C THR A 56 -6.51 -16.39 5.89
N GLN A 57 -6.64 -17.65 6.33
CA GLN A 57 -5.61 -18.30 7.12
C GLN A 57 -4.28 -18.42 6.36
N GLY A 58 -3.17 -18.45 7.11
CA GLY A 58 -1.81 -18.54 6.58
C GLY A 58 -0.98 -17.29 6.88
N THR A 59 0.22 -17.22 6.33
CA THR A 59 1.16 -16.10 6.56
C THR A 59 1.68 -15.55 5.24
N ILE A 60 2.01 -14.26 5.23
CA ILE A 60 2.65 -13.60 4.07
C ILE A 60 4.01 -14.24 3.75
N SER A 61 4.76 -14.68 4.77
CA SER A 61 6.04 -15.35 4.57
C SER A 61 5.90 -16.66 3.78
N ASN A 62 4.87 -17.47 4.05
CA ASN A 62 4.61 -18.70 3.27
C ASN A 62 4.27 -18.39 1.82
N ASP A 63 3.43 -17.37 1.61
CA ASP A 63 3.08 -16.91 0.26
C ASP A 63 4.32 -16.40 -0.49
N LEU A 64 5.19 -15.60 0.15
CA LEU A 64 6.43 -15.09 -0.46
C LEU A 64 7.37 -16.20 -0.95
N ASN A 65 7.36 -17.35 -0.28
CA ASN A 65 8.17 -18.50 -0.64
C ASN A 65 7.61 -19.31 -1.82
N THR A 66 6.33 -19.15 -2.15
CA THR A 66 5.64 -19.94 -3.18
C THR A 66 5.16 -19.11 -4.37
N ILE A 67 5.15 -17.80 -4.23
CA ILE A 67 4.69 -16.88 -5.26
C ILE A 67 5.66 -16.78 -6.43
N ASN A 68 5.09 -16.73 -7.63
CA ASN A 68 5.78 -16.59 -8.91
C ASN A 68 4.90 -15.81 -9.90
N THR A 69 5.39 -15.64 -11.13
CA THR A 69 4.70 -14.86 -12.17
C THR A 69 3.35 -15.44 -12.58
N ASP A 70 3.14 -16.74 -12.40
CA ASP A 70 1.96 -17.44 -12.89
C ASP A 70 0.83 -17.44 -11.85
N ASN A 71 1.18 -17.41 -10.56
CA ASN A 71 0.22 -17.49 -9.45
C ASN A 71 0.07 -16.20 -8.64
N ILE A 72 0.81 -15.13 -8.96
CA ILE A 72 0.79 -13.88 -8.18
C ILE A 72 -0.63 -13.35 -7.95
N ALA A 73 -1.43 -13.26 -9.02
CA ALA A 73 -2.79 -12.71 -8.94
C ALA A 73 -3.70 -13.56 -8.04
N ASP A 74 -3.44 -14.85 -7.90
CA ASP A 74 -4.19 -15.72 -7.00
C ASP A 74 -3.72 -15.61 -5.57
N ILE A 75 -2.41 -15.60 -5.33
CA ILE A 75 -1.84 -15.51 -3.99
C ILE A 75 -2.15 -14.15 -3.35
N THR A 76 -1.94 -13.05 -4.07
CA THR A 76 -2.16 -11.69 -3.54
C THR A 76 -3.63 -11.29 -3.50
N SER A 77 -4.54 -12.13 -3.99
CA SER A 77 -5.97 -11.79 -4.04
C SER A 77 -6.65 -11.69 -2.69
N ASP A 78 -6.08 -12.35 -1.69
CA ASP A 78 -6.52 -12.30 -0.30
C ASP A 78 -5.60 -11.41 0.52
N TRP A 79 -4.70 -10.65 -0.12
CA TRP A 79 -3.86 -9.67 0.58
C TRP A 79 -4.57 -8.32 0.66
N SER A 80 -4.39 -7.65 1.79
CA SER A 80 -4.74 -6.26 2.04
C SER A 80 -3.51 -5.51 2.54
N GLY A 81 -3.51 -4.18 2.45
CA GLY A 81 -2.46 -3.34 3.01
C GLY A 81 -1.87 -2.36 2.01
N ARG A 82 -0.63 -1.93 2.29
CA ARG A 82 0.13 -0.95 1.52
C ARG A 82 1.45 -1.60 1.14
N TRP A 83 1.51 -2.19 -0.04
CA TRP A 83 2.64 -3.03 -0.42
C TRP A 83 2.91 -3.03 -1.92
N LEU A 84 4.10 -3.49 -2.24
CA LEU A 84 4.60 -3.76 -3.58
C LEU A 84 5.45 -5.02 -3.51
N ILE A 85 5.38 -5.88 -4.52
CA ILE A 85 6.15 -7.12 -4.57
C ILE A 85 6.97 -7.21 -5.84
N ILE A 86 8.21 -7.68 -5.68
CA ILE A 86 9.13 -8.00 -6.75
C ILE A 86 9.21 -9.53 -6.87
N ILE A 87 8.94 -10.03 -8.07
CA ILE A 87 9.05 -11.45 -8.43
C ILE A 87 9.91 -11.55 -9.67
N GLY A 88 11.11 -12.14 -9.52
CA GLY A 88 12.13 -12.08 -10.57
C GLY A 88 12.48 -10.63 -10.90
N ASN A 89 12.23 -10.21 -12.15
CA ASN A 89 12.45 -8.83 -12.59
C ASN A 89 11.15 -8.01 -12.68
N SER A 90 10.02 -8.55 -12.22
CA SER A 90 8.72 -7.89 -12.32
C SER A 90 8.29 -7.30 -10.99
N LEU A 91 7.91 -6.03 -11.01
CA LEU A 91 7.40 -5.30 -9.87
C LEU A 91 5.88 -5.10 -10.01
N HIS A 92 5.14 -5.47 -8.97
CA HIS A 92 3.67 -5.43 -8.92
C HIS A 92 3.22 -4.63 -7.70
N ILE A 93 2.18 -3.82 -7.85
CA ILE A 93 1.63 -2.98 -6.77
C ILE A 93 0.34 -3.56 -6.19
N ASP A 94 0.01 -3.15 -4.97
CA ASP A 94 -1.25 -3.50 -4.33
C ASP A 94 -2.47 -3.03 -5.17
N PRO A 95 -3.63 -3.68 -5.06
CA PRO A 95 -4.83 -3.32 -5.83
C PRO A 95 -5.36 -1.90 -5.59
N GLY A 96 -4.96 -1.23 -4.51
CA GLY A 96 -5.29 0.17 -4.25
C GLY A 96 -4.23 1.15 -4.77
N GLY A 97 -3.04 0.68 -5.14
CA GLY A 97 -1.89 1.52 -5.46
C GLY A 97 -1.46 2.42 -4.28
N MET A 98 -1.64 1.92 -3.06
CA MET A 98 -1.38 2.63 -1.80
C MET A 98 0.12 2.86 -1.57
N LEU A 99 0.95 1.87 -1.93
CA LEU A 99 2.38 2.09 -2.09
C LEU A 99 2.65 2.38 -3.57
N GLY A 100 2.55 3.65 -3.94
CA GLY A 100 2.79 4.08 -5.32
C GLY A 100 4.20 3.74 -5.79
N CYS A 101 4.36 3.63 -7.11
CA CYS A 101 5.66 3.50 -7.77
C CYS A 101 5.71 4.46 -8.97
N TYR A 102 6.66 5.38 -8.93
CA TYR A 102 7.05 6.23 -10.05
C TYR A 102 8.22 5.58 -10.77
N TYR A 103 8.28 5.75 -12.08
CA TYR A 103 9.34 5.19 -12.90
C TYR A 103 9.69 6.13 -14.05
N GLY A 104 10.96 6.11 -14.45
CA GLY A 104 11.50 6.85 -15.58
C GLY A 104 12.76 6.18 -16.11
N LEU A 105 13.41 6.83 -17.07
CA LEU A 105 14.70 6.39 -17.59
C LEU A 105 15.75 7.46 -17.28
N GLN A 106 16.90 7.06 -16.74
CA GLN A 106 18.08 7.90 -16.60
C GLN A 106 19.23 7.27 -17.40
N ALA A 107 19.81 8.03 -18.34
CA ALA A 107 20.88 7.52 -19.21
C ALA A 107 20.52 6.19 -19.90
N GLY A 108 19.23 5.97 -20.20
CA GLY A 108 18.70 4.76 -20.81
C GLY A 108 18.36 3.63 -19.83
N GLU A 109 18.68 3.77 -18.54
CA GLU A 109 18.39 2.75 -17.52
C GLU A 109 17.12 3.08 -16.71
N PRO A 110 16.30 2.07 -16.36
CA PRO A 110 15.14 2.28 -15.50
C PRO A 110 15.51 2.75 -14.10
N VAL A 111 14.75 3.72 -13.59
CA VAL A 111 14.81 4.13 -12.18
C VAL A 111 13.39 4.16 -11.63
N LEU A 112 13.20 3.56 -10.46
CA LEU A 112 11.88 3.39 -9.85
C LEU A 112 11.90 3.86 -8.39
N SER A 113 10.82 4.44 -7.88
CA SER A 113 10.72 4.86 -6.48
C SER A 113 9.28 5.03 -6.03
N SER A 114 9.01 4.90 -4.73
CA SER A 114 7.74 5.33 -4.16
C SER A 114 7.57 6.85 -4.06
N SER A 115 8.65 7.62 -4.23
CA SER A 115 8.68 9.06 -4.06
C SER A 115 9.17 9.76 -5.33
N LEU A 116 8.30 10.58 -5.92
CA LEU A 116 8.66 11.44 -7.04
C LEU A 116 9.74 12.47 -6.65
N ALA A 117 9.70 12.96 -5.41
CA ALA A 117 10.69 13.88 -4.88
C ALA A 117 12.08 13.21 -4.75
N LEU A 118 12.13 11.95 -4.30
CA LEU A 118 13.37 11.18 -4.20
C LEU A 118 14.00 10.94 -5.57
N LEU A 119 13.20 10.56 -6.59
CA LEU A 119 13.70 10.44 -7.96
C LEU A 119 14.29 11.75 -8.47
N ASN A 120 13.58 12.86 -8.28
CA ASN A 120 14.06 14.15 -8.76
C ASN A 120 15.32 14.62 -8.02
N GLU A 121 15.41 14.39 -6.71
CA GLU A 121 16.59 14.74 -5.92
C GLU A 121 17.86 14.04 -6.45
N ILE A 122 17.75 12.79 -6.89
CA ILE A 122 18.91 11.96 -7.28
C ILE A 122 19.25 12.08 -8.77
N PHE A 123 18.23 12.23 -9.62
CA PHE A 123 18.38 12.16 -11.08
C PHE A 123 18.09 13.49 -11.79
N SER A 124 17.54 14.48 -11.09
CA SER A 124 17.26 15.82 -11.63
C SER A 124 16.46 15.79 -12.92
N PHE A 125 15.29 15.14 -12.89
CA PHE A 125 14.39 15.10 -14.04
C PHE A 125 13.91 16.51 -14.39
N GLU A 126 13.80 16.79 -15.70
CA GLU A 126 13.33 18.08 -16.17
C GLU A 126 11.85 18.28 -15.79
N LYS A 127 11.53 19.41 -15.13
CA LYS A 127 10.15 19.78 -14.85
C LYS A 127 9.48 20.26 -16.15
N ASN A 128 8.28 19.75 -16.41
CA ASN A 128 7.46 20.24 -17.50
C ASN A 128 6.80 21.56 -17.09
N ASN A 129 7.19 22.64 -17.76
CA ASN A 129 6.73 24.00 -17.47
C ASN A 129 5.31 24.30 -17.97
N ASP A 130 4.72 23.43 -18.79
CA ASP A 130 3.35 23.59 -19.28
C ASP A 130 2.32 23.28 -18.18
N TYR A 131 2.73 22.51 -17.15
CA TYR A 131 1.88 22.21 -16.01
C TYR A 131 1.92 23.33 -14.97
N LYS A 132 0.75 23.92 -14.71
CA LYS A 132 0.55 24.88 -13.62
C LYS A 132 0.53 24.16 -12.28
N ASP A 133 0.99 24.85 -11.24
CA ASP A 133 0.87 24.34 -9.87
C ASP A 133 -0.60 24.13 -9.49
N ILE A 134 -0.85 23.02 -8.80
CA ILE A 134 -2.16 22.63 -8.33
C ILE A 134 -2.60 23.61 -7.23
N LYS A 135 -3.74 24.27 -7.43
CA LYS A 135 -4.32 25.19 -6.45
C LYS A 135 -5.58 24.60 -5.83
N HIS A 136 -5.65 24.65 -4.50
CA HIS A 136 -6.86 24.27 -3.76
C HIS A 136 -8.04 25.16 -4.20
N GLY A 137 -9.22 24.58 -4.39
CA GLY A 137 -10.43 25.30 -4.82
C GLY A 137 -10.64 25.43 -6.34
N ASN A 138 -9.70 24.98 -7.17
CA ASN A 138 -9.90 24.84 -8.62
C ASN A 138 -10.33 23.41 -8.99
N ALA A 139 -10.97 23.25 -10.16
CA ALA A 139 -11.65 22.03 -10.60
C ALA A 139 -10.84 20.72 -10.40
N MET A 140 -9.57 20.69 -10.83
CA MET A 140 -8.69 19.56 -10.61
C MET A 140 -7.57 19.96 -9.64
N ASN A 141 -7.70 19.51 -8.40
CA ASN A 141 -6.75 19.74 -7.32
C ASN A 141 -5.78 18.56 -7.10
N TRP A 142 -5.55 17.75 -8.13
CA TRP A 142 -4.64 16.59 -8.13
C TRP A 142 -3.99 16.42 -9.51
N PHE A 143 -2.83 15.76 -9.56
CA PHE A 143 -2.15 15.48 -10.84
C PHE A 143 -2.58 14.11 -11.38
N PRO A 144 -3.15 14.02 -12.59
CA PRO A 144 -3.72 12.78 -13.07
C PRO A 144 -2.65 11.74 -13.44
N PRO A 145 -2.66 10.55 -12.82
CA PRO A 145 -1.77 9.47 -13.24
C PRO A 145 -2.18 8.95 -14.63
N PRO A 146 -1.25 8.41 -15.43
CA PRO A 146 0.14 8.08 -15.07
C PRO A 146 1.11 9.25 -15.19
N LEU A 147 0.65 10.45 -15.56
CA LEU A 147 1.54 11.58 -15.77
C LEU A 147 2.10 12.10 -14.44
N THR A 148 3.23 12.81 -14.52
CA THR A 148 3.80 13.58 -13.42
C THR A 148 4.20 14.97 -13.92
N ILE A 149 4.63 15.83 -13.01
CA ILE A 149 5.19 17.15 -13.35
C ILE A 149 6.56 17.07 -14.03
N PHE A 150 7.19 15.89 -14.10
CA PHE A 150 8.51 15.68 -14.68
C PHE A 150 8.43 14.97 -16.03
N ASN A 151 9.18 15.46 -17.01
CA ASN A 151 9.28 14.85 -18.33
C ASN A 151 9.84 13.43 -18.22
N GLY A 152 9.20 12.48 -18.91
CA GLY A 152 9.65 11.08 -18.94
C GLY A 152 9.39 10.26 -17.67
N VAL A 153 8.92 10.87 -16.57
CA VAL A 153 8.58 10.16 -15.34
C VAL A 153 7.07 9.92 -15.27
N LYS A 154 6.70 8.67 -15.01
CA LYS A 154 5.31 8.21 -14.93
C LYS A 154 5.03 7.51 -13.61
N LYS A 155 3.75 7.47 -13.21
CA LYS A 155 3.26 6.65 -12.10
C LYS A 155 2.71 5.33 -12.65
N LEU A 156 3.15 4.22 -12.07
CA LEU A 156 2.62 2.89 -12.35
C LEU A 156 1.15 2.81 -11.89
N LEU A 157 0.26 2.34 -12.75
CA LEU A 157 -1.17 2.26 -12.46
C LEU A 157 -1.56 0.92 -11.85
N VAL A 158 -2.68 0.90 -11.14
CA VAL A 158 -3.30 -0.34 -10.67
C VAL A 158 -3.60 -1.26 -11.85
N GLY A 159 -3.29 -2.54 -11.68
CA GLY A 159 -3.42 -3.53 -12.75
C GLY A 159 -2.29 -3.49 -13.78
N GLN A 160 -1.18 -2.80 -13.47
CA GLN A 160 0.06 -2.86 -14.23
C GLN A 160 1.19 -3.48 -13.39
N ALA A 161 2.18 -4.01 -14.10
CA ALA A 161 3.46 -4.43 -13.57
C ALA A 161 4.57 -3.83 -14.44
N ILE A 162 5.75 -3.62 -13.87
CA ILE A 162 6.92 -3.09 -14.59
C ILE A 162 8.07 -4.09 -14.53
N ASN A 163 8.71 -4.33 -15.68
CA ASN A 163 9.99 -5.02 -15.74
C ASN A 163 11.09 -4.05 -15.29
N ILE A 164 11.77 -4.37 -14.19
CA ILE A 164 12.81 -3.53 -13.57
C ILE A 164 13.98 -3.30 -14.53
N ASN A 165 14.35 -4.29 -15.35
CA ASN A 165 15.53 -4.19 -16.23
C ASN A 165 15.25 -3.33 -17.46
N GLU A 166 14.02 -3.40 -17.97
CA GLU A 166 13.64 -2.79 -19.26
C GLU A 166 12.83 -1.51 -19.09
N GLY A 167 12.24 -1.28 -17.92
CA GLY A 167 11.26 -0.21 -17.69
C GLY A 167 9.94 -0.42 -18.43
N THR A 168 9.71 -1.63 -18.97
CA THR A 168 8.54 -1.95 -19.80
C THR A 168 7.33 -2.29 -18.92
N ILE A 169 6.16 -1.80 -19.32
CA ILE A 169 4.91 -2.03 -18.59
C ILE A 169 4.15 -3.21 -19.21
N LYS A 170 3.65 -4.09 -18.36
CA LYS A 170 2.72 -5.16 -18.71
C LYS A 170 1.44 -5.02 -17.91
N ARG A 171 0.33 -5.50 -18.47
CA ARG A 171 -0.93 -5.61 -17.73
C ARG A 171 -0.77 -6.73 -16.70
N ALA A 172 -1.08 -6.45 -15.44
CA ALA A 172 -1.21 -7.50 -14.43
C ALA A 172 -2.38 -8.41 -14.78
N GLY A 173 -2.25 -9.70 -14.48
CA GLY A 173 -3.27 -10.71 -14.78
C GLY A 173 -4.64 -10.30 -14.23
N LYS A 174 -5.69 -10.46 -15.06
CA LYS A 174 -7.08 -10.31 -14.58
C LYS A 174 -7.46 -11.56 -13.80
N ARG A 175 -8.20 -11.37 -12.71
CA ARG A 175 -8.85 -12.46 -12.00
C ARG A 175 -10.33 -12.49 -12.27
N GLU A 176 -10.87 -13.71 -12.28
CA GLU A 176 -12.30 -13.94 -12.18
C GLU A 176 -12.82 -13.58 -10.78
N ASN A 177 -14.04 -13.05 -10.72
CA ASN A 177 -14.73 -12.81 -9.46
C ASN A 177 -15.18 -14.14 -8.84
N LYS A 178 -14.43 -14.65 -7.87
CA LYS A 178 -14.73 -15.91 -7.15
C LYS A 178 -16.05 -15.86 -6.37
N PHE A 179 -16.60 -14.68 -6.10
CA PHE A 179 -17.86 -14.51 -5.38
C PHE A 179 -19.10 -14.52 -6.30
N LYS A 180 -18.92 -14.57 -7.63
CA LYS A 180 -20.02 -14.45 -8.60
C LYS A 180 -21.10 -15.54 -8.47
N HIS A 181 -20.77 -16.66 -7.84
CA HIS A 181 -21.66 -17.82 -7.67
C HIS A 181 -22.29 -17.91 -6.27
N LEU A 182 -21.85 -17.08 -5.33
CA LEU A 182 -22.32 -17.15 -3.95
C LEU A 182 -23.66 -16.44 -3.80
N ALA A 183 -24.53 -16.98 -2.94
CA ALA A 183 -25.71 -16.28 -2.47
C ALA A 183 -25.32 -15.07 -1.60
N GLN A 184 -26.22 -14.10 -1.50
CA GLN A 184 -25.95 -12.85 -0.76
C GLN A 184 -25.57 -13.10 0.71
N SER A 185 -26.23 -14.04 1.39
CA SER A 185 -25.93 -14.41 2.79
C SER A 185 -24.53 -15.00 2.95
N GLU A 186 -24.07 -15.78 1.97
CA GLU A 186 -22.72 -16.36 1.93
C GLU A 186 -21.67 -15.27 1.71
N ILE A 187 -21.97 -14.29 0.84
CA ILE A 187 -21.11 -13.11 0.63
C ILE A 187 -20.93 -12.34 1.94
N TYR A 188 -22.02 -12.02 2.66
CA TYR A 188 -21.94 -11.30 3.94
C TYR A 188 -21.13 -12.05 4.99
N THR A 189 -21.37 -13.35 5.12
CA THR A 189 -20.63 -14.21 6.05
C THR A 189 -19.13 -14.21 5.69
N THR A 190 -18.81 -14.33 4.40
CA THR A 190 -17.42 -14.34 3.92
C THR A 190 -16.73 -13.00 4.15
N LEU A 191 -17.42 -11.88 3.90
CA LEU A 191 -16.88 -10.54 4.13
C LEU A 191 -16.61 -10.30 5.62
N ALA A 192 -17.53 -10.69 6.50
CA ALA A 192 -17.35 -10.58 7.94
C ALA A 192 -16.12 -11.37 8.43
N ILE A 193 -16.01 -12.65 8.02
CA ILE A 193 -14.86 -13.50 8.36
C ILE A 193 -13.56 -12.90 7.85
N ARG A 194 -13.53 -12.46 6.59
CA ARG A 194 -12.34 -11.87 5.97
C ARG A 194 -11.91 -10.59 6.68
N LEU A 195 -12.85 -9.70 6.99
CA LEU A 195 -12.55 -8.46 7.69
C LEU A 195 -12.00 -8.72 9.11
N THR A 196 -12.63 -9.61 9.88
CA THR A 196 -12.13 -9.97 11.22
C THR A 196 -10.77 -10.65 11.18
N THR A 197 -10.50 -11.43 10.13
CA THR A 197 -9.20 -12.08 9.91
C THR A 197 -8.11 -11.03 9.62
N ILE A 198 -8.40 -10.05 8.76
CA ILE A 198 -7.46 -8.95 8.48
C ILE A 198 -7.15 -8.21 9.78
N VAL A 199 -8.17 -7.80 10.55
CA VAL A 199 -7.99 -7.05 11.79
C VAL A 199 -7.12 -7.82 12.78
N LYS A 200 -7.38 -9.12 12.95
CA LYS A 200 -6.56 -9.99 13.81
C LYS A 200 -5.11 -10.11 13.32
N ASN A 201 -4.90 -10.19 12.00
CA ASN A 201 -3.55 -10.28 11.45
C ASN A 201 -2.79 -8.95 11.58
N VAL A 202 -3.49 -7.81 11.48
CA VAL A 202 -2.91 -6.49 11.75
C VAL A 202 -2.50 -6.37 13.22
N SER A 203 -3.34 -6.83 14.15
CA SER A 203 -3.04 -6.77 15.59
C SER A 203 -1.92 -7.69 16.03
N GLN A 204 -1.69 -8.79 15.34
CA GLN A 204 -0.50 -9.61 15.58
C GLN A 204 0.81 -8.89 15.23
N VAL A 205 0.78 -7.91 14.33
CA VAL A 205 1.97 -7.15 13.92
C VAL A 205 2.17 -5.91 14.78
N TYR A 206 1.10 -5.15 15.05
CA TYR A 206 1.19 -3.88 15.77
C TYR A 206 0.84 -3.96 17.26
N GLY A 207 0.36 -5.12 17.74
CA GLY A 207 -0.02 -5.30 19.14
C GLY A 207 -1.08 -4.29 19.58
N GLU A 208 -0.76 -3.53 20.62
CA GLU A 208 -1.63 -2.51 21.21
C GLU A 208 -1.62 -1.17 20.43
N GLU A 209 -0.74 -1.02 19.44
CA GLU A 209 -0.63 0.20 18.62
C GLU A 209 -1.69 0.28 17.50
N ILE A 210 -2.93 -0.12 17.82
CA ILE A 210 -4.07 0.01 16.92
C ILE A 210 -4.91 1.20 17.36
N TYR A 211 -5.07 2.16 16.45
CA TYR A 211 -5.87 3.35 16.67
C TYR A 211 -7.00 3.42 15.64
N LEU A 212 -8.23 3.48 16.12
CA LEU A 212 -9.43 3.59 15.29
C LEU A 212 -9.96 5.04 15.32
N PRO A 213 -9.88 5.80 14.20
CA PRO A 213 -10.63 7.04 14.06
C PRO A 213 -12.12 6.71 13.99
N LEU A 214 -12.83 6.87 15.11
CA LEU A 214 -14.23 6.51 15.24
C LEU A 214 -15.12 7.69 14.86
N THR A 215 -16.05 7.45 13.95
CA THR A 215 -17.09 8.41 13.54
C THR A 215 -18.47 7.76 13.70
N ALA A 216 -19.55 8.51 13.48
CA ALA A 216 -20.90 7.95 13.42
C ALA A 216 -21.18 7.18 12.11
N GLY A 217 -20.24 7.23 11.16
CA GLY A 217 -20.33 6.55 9.87
C GLY A 217 -20.44 5.02 9.98
N TYR A 218 -20.92 4.38 8.92
CA TYR A 218 -21.00 2.92 8.88
C TYR A 218 -19.62 2.27 8.78
N ASP A 219 -18.68 2.88 8.06
CA ASP A 219 -17.36 2.28 7.81
C ASP A 219 -16.53 2.14 9.10
N SER A 220 -16.41 3.24 9.87
CA SER A 220 -15.70 3.24 11.16
C SER A 220 -16.35 2.30 12.18
N ARG A 221 -17.69 2.25 12.24
CA ARG A 221 -18.43 1.31 13.10
C ARG A 221 -18.32 -0.15 12.67
N THR A 222 -18.15 -0.40 11.36
CA THR A 222 -17.89 -1.76 10.84
C THR A 222 -16.50 -2.24 11.25
N LEU A 223 -15.49 -1.37 11.20
CA LEU A 223 -14.15 -1.67 11.71
C LEU A 223 -14.17 -1.87 13.23
N LEU A 224 -14.91 -1.04 13.97
CA LEU A 224 -15.12 -1.20 15.41
C LEU A 224 -15.71 -2.59 15.72
N ALA A 225 -16.77 -2.98 15.03
CA ALA A 225 -17.40 -4.30 15.21
C ALA A 225 -16.41 -5.44 14.92
N ALA A 226 -15.57 -5.30 13.89
CA ALA A 226 -14.54 -6.30 13.59
C ALA A 226 -13.43 -6.38 14.64
N LEU A 227 -13.00 -5.25 15.20
CA LEU A 227 -12.03 -5.17 16.30
C LEU A 227 -12.58 -5.83 17.57
N LEU A 228 -13.81 -5.49 17.97
CA LEU A 228 -14.48 -6.10 19.12
C LEU A 228 -14.68 -7.62 18.92
N ASN A 229 -15.17 -8.04 17.76
CA ASN A 229 -15.40 -9.45 17.46
C ASN A 229 -14.11 -10.28 17.42
N SER A 230 -12.99 -9.67 17.01
CA SER A 230 -11.67 -10.31 17.02
C SER A 230 -10.97 -10.29 18.38
N GLN A 231 -11.57 -9.66 19.40
CA GLN A 231 -10.98 -9.47 20.74
C GLN A 231 -9.60 -8.81 20.67
N THR A 232 -9.44 -7.90 19.72
CA THR A 232 -8.21 -7.14 19.53
C THR A 232 -8.18 -5.97 20.50
N SER A 233 -7.01 -5.67 21.09
CA SER A 233 -6.82 -4.44 21.85
C SER A 233 -6.61 -3.26 20.90
N PHE A 234 -7.30 -2.15 21.14
CA PHE A 234 -7.18 -0.93 20.34
C PHE A 234 -7.58 0.29 21.17
N SER A 235 -7.11 1.46 20.74
CA SER A 235 -7.62 2.75 21.18
C SER A 235 -8.54 3.32 20.10
N ALA A 236 -9.65 3.93 20.48
CA ALA A 236 -10.50 4.69 19.58
C ALA A 236 -10.38 6.17 19.91
N PHE A 237 -10.50 7.03 18.89
CA PHE A 237 -10.43 8.48 19.09
C PHE A 237 -11.34 9.19 18.07
N LEU A 238 -11.77 10.41 18.41
CA LEU A 238 -12.54 11.29 17.53
C LEU A 238 -11.69 12.52 17.17
N PHE A 239 -11.62 12.87 15.88
CA PHE A 239 -11.02 14.15 15.47
C PHE A 239 -12.05 15.27 15.54
N GLU A 240 -11.92 16.13 16.55
CA GLU A 240 -12.74 17.33 16.65
C GLU A 240 -12.22 18.45 15.75
N HIS A 241 -13.16 19.11 15.06
CA HIS A 241 -12.90 20.34 14.30
C HIS A 241 -14.16 21.20 14.25
N GLU A 242 -14.04 22.47 13.87
CA GLU A 242 -15.14 23.45 13.91
C GLU A 242 -16.41 22.99 13.16
N ASN A 243 -16.22 22.24 12.07
CA ASN A 243 -17.29 21.74 11.20
C ASN A 243 -17.68 20.26 11.43
N ILE A 244 -17.32 19.66 12.56
CA ILE A 244 -17.67 18.26 12.84
C ILE A 244 -19.20 18.09 12.93
N SER A 245 -19.72 16.99 12.39
CA SER A 245 -21.17 16.77 12.36
C SER A 245 -21.73 16.55 13.77
N ALA A 246 -22.97 17.00 14.01
CA ALA A 246 -23.66 16.74 15.27
C ALA A 246 -23.83 15.23 15.55
N ALA A 247 -23.98 14.43 14.48
CA ALA A 247 -24.07 12.98 14.58
C ALA A 247 -22.75 12.38 15.09
N ASP A 248 -21.60 12.83 14.57
CA ASP A 248 -20.30 12.38 15.06
C ASP A 248 -20.10 12.73 16.51
N LYS A 249 -20.44 13.96 16.95
CA LYS A 249 -20.35 14.33 18.37
C LYS A 249 -21.22 13.46 19.27
N LYS A 250 -22.50 13.26 18.92
CA LYS A 250 -23.47 12.61 19.81
C LYS A 250 -23.37 11.08 19.76
N ASN A 251 -23.29 10.50 18.57
CA ASN A 251 -23.38 9.05 18.42
C ASN A 251 -22.08 8.36 18.81
N THR A 252 -20.91 8.98 18.60
CA THR A 252 -19.63 8.35 19.00
C THR A 252 -19.50 8.27 20.52
N SER A 253 -19.92 9.30 21.26
CA SER A 253 -19.99 9.26 22.72
C SER A 253 -20.94 8.17 23.23
N ASN A 254 -22.11 8.03 22.60
CA ASN A 254 -23.05 6.96 22.95
C ASN A 254 -22.43 5.57 22.70
N ILE A 255 -21.82 5.37 21.52
CA ILE A 255 -21.17 4.11 21.15
C ILE A 255 -20.06 3.77 22.14
N SER A 256 -19.17 4.72 22.44
CA SER A 256 -18.10 4.60 23.44
C SER A 256 -18.65 4.16 24.80
N SER A 257 -19.72 4.79 25.26
CA SER A 257 -20.33 4.47 26.55
C SER A 257 -20.96 3.07 26.60
N GLU A 258 -21.60 2.63 25.52
CA GLU A 258 -22.25 1.30 25.43
C GLU A 258 -21.23 0.15 25.46
N ILE A 259 -20.03 0.38 24.91
CA ILE A 259 -18.97 -0.64 24.79
C ILE A 259 -17.79 -0.39 25.75
N GLN A 260 -17.94 0.52 26.72
CA GLN A 260 -16.95 0.85 27.75
C GLN A 260 -15.55 1.19 27.20
N LEU A 261 -15.49 1.83 26.03
CA LEU A 261 -14.23 2.32 25.46
C LEU A 261 -13.96 3.74 25.95
N SER A 262 -12.73 4.02 26.41
CA SER A 262 -12.24 5.39 26.52
C SER A 262 -11.96 5.92 25.11
N VAL A 263 -12.74 6.92 24.68
CA VAL A 263 -12.58 7.65 23.41
C VAL A 263 -12.10 9.07 23.72
#